data_AF-A0A7X8LIJ6-F1
#
_entry.id   AF-A0A7X8LIJ6-F1
#
_cell.length_a   1.000
_cell.length_b   1.000
_cell.length_c   1.000
_cell.angle_alpha   90.00
_cell.angle_beta   90.00
_cell.angle_gamma   90.00
#
_symmetry.space_group_name_H-M   'P 1'
#
loop_
_entity.id
_entity.type
_entity.pdbx_description
1 polymer ?
#
loop_
_entity_poly.entity_id
_entity_poly.type
_entity_poly.pdbx_seq_one_letter_code
_entity_poly.pdbx_strand_id
1 'polypeptide(L)'
;HAALSSTRVMATCAIVGQAVGEAAAMATAAGCLPRDIRGEAIDELQQRLLDADCYLPWVKRKIPELSLKASLRASEGDPEVLRNGIERPVGGDGNGLNVALGSGWVEYAFEEPTVVVAARVVFDSNLNRCGTSCHHNIRNNYPLDAPADGMPESLVKEFRIEALQADGAWVIVAEVDNNRRRMVRVELGVESCALRLIPMATWGRTEGTARLFAWDVCA
;
A
#
# COMPACT_ATOMS: atom_id res chain seq x y z
N HIS A 1 -27.59 -12.52 17.44
CA HIS A 1 -27.82 -11.26 16.69
C HIS A 1 -27.51 -9.97 17.47
N ALA A 2 -27.51 -9.94 18.82
CA ALA A 2 -27.29 -8.71 19.59
C ALA A 2 -25.81 -8.27 19.80
N ALA A 3 -24.83 -9.16 19.58
CA ALA A 3 -23.41 -8.86 19.85
C ALA A 3 -22.60 -8.35 18.64
N LEU A 4 -23.19 -8.28 17.44
CA LEU A 4 -22.52 -7.93 16.17
C LEU A 4 -22.98 -6.60 15.56
N SER A 5 -23.94 -5.92 16.20
CA SER A 5 -24.25 -4.53 15.88
C SER A 5 -23.06 -3.64 16.25
N SER A 6 -22.43 -3.89 17.40
CA SER A 6 -21.29 -3.11 17.90
C SER A 6 -20.06 -3.21 17.00
N THR A 7 -19.67 -4.36 16.48
CA THR A 7 -18.49 -4.50 15.58
C THR A 7 -18.66 -3.85 14.22
N ARG A 8 -19.87 -3.92 13.63
CA ARG A 8 -20.17 -3.17 12.40
C ARG A 8 -20.19 -1.66 12.64
N VAL A 9 -20.74 -1.23 13.78
CA VAL A 9 -20.68 0.18 14.22
C VAL A 9 -19.23 0.61 14.47
N MET A 10 -18.38 -0.24 15.07
CA MET A 10 -16.98 0.11 15.34
C MET A 10 -16.19 0.31 14.04
N ALA A 11 -16.38 -0.54 13.03
CA ALA A 11 -15.70 -0.39 11.74
C ALA A 11 -16.17 0.88 11.01
N THR A 12 -17.48 1.15 10.98
CA THR A 12 -17.99 2.38 10.36
C THR A 12 -17.58 3.63 11.14
N CYS A 13 -17.64 3.60 12.48
CA CYS A 13 -17.18 4.69 13.34
C CYS A 13 -15.67 4.92 13.21
N ALA A 14 -14.86 3.88 13.00
CA ALA A 14 -13.42 4.04 12.78
C ALA A 14 -13.12 4.79 11.47
N ILE A 15 -13.76 4.42 10.36
CA ILE A 15 -13.58 5.10 9.07
C ILE A 15 -14.10 6.54 9.14
N VAL A 16 -15.28 6.77 9.72
CA VAL A 16 -15.81 8.12 9.93
C VAL A 16 -14.89 8.93 10.85
N GLY A 17 -14.38 8.31 11.92
CA GLY A 17 -13.44 8.92 12.85
C GLY A 17 -12.14 9.34 12.18
N GLN A 18 -11.59 8.51 11.29
CA GLN A 18 -10.41 8.86 10.49
C GLN A 18 -10.70 10.05 9.56
N ALA A 19 -11.83 10.02 8.84
CA ALA A 19 -12.23 11.12 7.96
C ALA A 19 -12.43 12.45 8.72
N VAL A 20 -13.10 12.41 9.88
CA VAL A 20 -13.31 13.58 10.73
C VAL A 20 -11.99 14.07 11.33
N GLY A 21 -11.13 13.16 11.78
CA GLY A 21 -9.81 13.50 12.33
C GLY A 21 -8.91 14.19 11.30
N GLU A 22 -8.85 13.66 10.08
CA GLU A 22 -8.08 14.27 8.99
C GLU A 22 -8.66 15.64 8.60
N ALA A 23 -9.98 15.77 8.50
CA ALA A 23 -10.63 17.05 8.23
C ALA A 23 -10.36 18.09 9.33
N ALA A 24 -10.34 17.68 10.60
CA ALA A 24 -10.02 18.55 11.72
C ALA A 24 -8.54 18.99 11.70
N ALA A 25 -7.61 18.09 11.34
CA ALA A 25 -6.20 18.41 11.16
C ALA A 25 -5.98 19.43 10.03
N MET A 26 -6.65 19.22 8.88
CA MET A 26 -6.65 20.17 7.77
C MET A 26 -7.20 21.54 8.18
N ALA A 27 -8.35 21.58 8.86
CA ALA A 27 -8.97 22.82 9.30
C ALA A 27 -8.08 23.60 10.28
N THR A 28 -7.43 22.88 11.21
CA THR A 28 -6.49 23.48 12.16
C THR A 28 -5.28 24.07 11.45
N ALA A 29 -4.70 23.36 10.47
CA ALA A 29 -3.56 23.84 9.70
C ALA A 29 -3.90 25.06 8.83
N ALA A 30 -5.10 25.12 8.28
CA ALA A 30 -5.59 26.22 7.45
C ALA A 30 -6.17 27.41 8.26
N GLY A 31 -6.29 27.27 9.58
CA GLY A 31 -6.91 28.29 10.44
C GLY A 31 -8.41 28.50 10.15
N CYS A 32 -9.12 27.49 9.68
CA CYS A 32 -10.55 27.55 9.36
C CYS A 32 -11.38 26.58 10.24
N LEU A 33 -12.71 26.61 10.10
CA LEU A 33 -13.57 25.66 10.79
C LEU A 33 -13.71 24.37 9.97
N PRO A 34 -13.95 23.19 10.58
CA PRO A 34 -14.17 21.94 9.85
C PRO A 34 -15.27 22.02 8.77
N ARG A 35 -16.28 22.89 8.97
CA ARG A 35 -17.35 23.13 7.99
C ARG A 35 -16.91 23.85 6.71
N ASP A 36 -15.72 24.43 6.74
CA ASP A 36 -15.13 25.14 5.61
C ASP A 36 -14.30 24.21 4.72
N ILE A 37 -14.11 22.95 5.13
CA ILE A 37 -13.59 21.88 4.26
C ILE A 37 -14.69 21.49 3.27
N ARG A 38 -14.76 22.21 2.15
CA ARG A 38 -15.72 22.03 1.05
C ARG A 38 -15.05 22.32 -0.29
N GLY A 39 -15.68 21.88 -1.38
CA GLY A 39 -15.13 22.10 -2.74
C GLY A 39 -13.77 21.42 -2.89
N GLU A 40 -12.77 22.15 -3.37
CA GLU A 40 -11.40 21.63 -3.60
C GLU A 40 -10.75 21.03 -2.34
N ALA A 41 -11.09 21.54 -1.15
CA ALA A 41 -10.58 20.99 0.11
C ALA A 41 -11.11 19.58 0.42
N ILE A 42 -12.25 19.18 -0.16
CA ILE A 42 -12.74 17.80 -0.06
C ILE A 42 -11.88 16.87 -0.91
N ASP A 43 -11.47 17.30 -2.10
CA ASP A 43 -10.59 16.49 -2.94
C ASP A 43 -9.26 16.25 -2.23
N GLU A 44 -8.69 17.29 -1.59
CA GLU A 44 -7.49 17.13 -0.78
C GLU A 44 -7.71 16.14 0.38
N LEU A 45 -8.80 16.27 1.13
CA LEU A 45 -9.15 15.34 2.21
C LEU A 45 -9.24 13.90 1.72
N GLN A 46 -9.91 13.67 0.59
CA GLN A 46 -10.03 12.34 -0.02
C GLN A 46 -8.66 11.77 -0.41
N GLN A 47 -7.78 12.61 -0.96
CA GLN A 47 -6.43 12.18 -1.33
C GLN A 47 -5.58 11.83 -0.11
N ARG A 48 -5.66 12.59 0.99
CA ARG A 48 -4.98 12.25 2.24
C ARG A 48 -5.47 10.94 2.84
N LEU A 49 -6.78 10.70 2.81
CA LEU A 49 -7.37 9.44 3.23
C LEU A 49 -6.87 8.26 2.38
N LEU A 50 -6.88 8.39 1.05
CA LEU A 50 -6.36 7.37 0.14
C LEU A 50 -4.86 7.11 0.36
N ASP A 51 -4.08 8.16 0.57
CA ASP A 51 -2.65 8.06 0.86
C ASP A 51 -2.35 7.33 2.18
N ALA A 52 -3.30 7.38 3.12
CA ALA A 52 -3.33 6.63 4.37
C ALA A 52 -3.98 5.22 4.26
N ASP A 53 -4.15 4.68 3.04
CA ASP A 53 -4.75 3.36 2.76
C ASP A 53 -6.25 3.26 3.15
N CYS A 54 -6.95 4.39 3.28
CA CYS A 54 -8.41 4.40 3.43
C CYS A 54 -9.09 4.24 2.07
N TYR A 55 -9.94 3.23 1.93
CA TYR A 55 -10.66 2.99 0.69
C TYR A 55 -11.86 3.92 0.52
N LEU A 56 -11.83 4.71 -0.55
CA LEU A 56 -12.95 5.52 -1.01
C LEU A 56 -13.43 4.98 -2.37
N PRO A 57 -14.63 4.38 -2.46
CA PRO A 57 -15.16 3.89 -3.73
C PRO A 57 -15.18 4.98 -4.79
N TRP A 58 -14.78 4.63 -6.01
CA TRP A 58 -14.82 5.49 -7.20
C TRP A 58 -13.84 6.67 -7.22
N VAL A 59 -13.03 6.83 -6.17
CA VAL A 59 -11.98 7.85 -6.11
C VAL A 59 -10.62 7.18 -6.28
N LYS A 60 -9.82 7.68 -7.23
CA LYS A 60 -8.43 7.22 -7.43
C LYS A 60 -7.46 8.07 -6.65
N ARG A 61 -6.39 7.46 -6.13
CA ARG A 61 -5.28 8.18 -5.52
C ARG A 61 -4.47 8.89 -6.60
N LYS A 62 -4.06 10.14 -6.32
CA LYS A 62 -3.10 10.89 -7.13
C LYS A 62 -1.71 10.32 -6.86
N ILE A 63 -1.00 10.02 -7.94
CA ILE A 63 0.37 9.51 -7.87
C ILE A 63 1.34 10.68 -7.70
N PRO A 64 2.40 10.55 -6.87
CA PRO A 64 3.43 11.58 -6.75
C PRO A 64 4.05 11.94 -8.12
N GLU A 65 4.38 13.21 -8.32
CA GLU A 65 4.95 13.67 -9.59
C GLU A 65 6.23 12.95 -9.97
N LEU A 66 7.09 12.64 -8.99
CA LEU A 66 8.33 11.92 -9.22
C LEU A 66 8.07 10.54 -9.82
N SER A 67 7.13 9.78 -9.26
CA SER A 67 6.70 8.48 -9.80
C SER A 67 6.10 8.56 -11.20
N LEU A 68 5.42 9.67 -11.54
CA LEU A 68 4.84 9.85 -12.88
C LEU A 68 5.90 10.22 -13.93
N LYS A 69 6.91 11.01 -13.55
CA LYS A 69 8.00 11.43 -14.44
C LYS A 69 9.02 10.30 -14.67
N ALA A 70 9.21 9.43 -13.69
CA ALA A 70 10.14 8.31 -13.79
C ALA A 70 9.66 7.22 -14.77
N SER A 71 10.62 6.55 -15.41
CA SER A 71 10.37 5.33 -16.18
C SER A 71 10.16 4.17 -15.21
N LEU A 72 9.03 3.46 -15.30
CA LEU A 72 8.72 2.31 -14.45
C LEU A 72 8.88 1.00 -15.26
N ARG A 73 9.63 0.05 -14.71
CA ARG A 73 9.89 -1.27 -15.32
C ARG A 73 9.70 -2.37 -14.29
N ALA A 74 9.44 -3.58 -14.76
CA ALA A 74 9.44 -4.77 -13.91
C ALA A 74 10.17 -5.90 -14.62
N SER A 75 10.65 -6.86 -13.83
CA SER A 75 11.23 -8.09 -14.36
C SER A 75 10.24 -8.88 -15.21
N GLU A 76 8.96 -8.84 -14.83
CA GLU A 76 7.85 -9.51 -15.51
C GLU A 76 6.55 -8.68 -15.39
N GLY A 77 5.69 -8.77 -16.40
CA GLY A 77 4.39 -8.09 -16.43
C GLY A 77 4.46 -6.59 -16.73
N ASP A 78 3.28 -5.95 -16.77
CA ASP A 78 3.15 -4.51 -16.97
C ASP A 78 3.08 -3.81 -15.60
N PRO A 79 4.06 -2.96 -15.25
CA PRO A 79 4.09 -2.31 -13.95
C PRO A 79 3.21 -1.05 -13.86
N GLU A 80 2.60 -0.57 -14.96
CA GLU A 80 1.75 0.62 -14.94
C GLU A 80 0.56 0.50 -13.99
N VAL A 81 0.12 -0.74 -13.70
CA VAL A 81 -0.95 -0.99 -12.73
C VAL A 81 -0.59 -0.50 -11.33
N LEU A 82 0.70 -0.40 -11.00
CA LEU A 82 1.18 0.04 -9.69
C LEU A 82 1.10 1.57 -9.50
N ARG A 83 0.86 2.33 -10.57
CA ARG A 83 0.75 3.79 -10.56
C ARG A 83 -0.53 4.30 -11.24
N ASN A 84 -1.62 3.53 -11.15
CA ASN A 84 -2.91 3.92 -11.74
C ASN A 84 -3.91 4.52 -10.71
N GLY A 85 -3.50 4.61 -9.44
CA GLY A 85 -4.29 5.16 -8.34
C GLY A 85 -5.36 4.23 -7.77
N ILE A 86 -5.46 2.99 -8.28
CA ILE A 86 -6.29 1.92 -7.74
C ILE A 86 -5.35 0.97 -7.00
N GLU A 87 -5.54 0.80 -5.70
CA GLU A 87 -4.60 0.06 -4.88
C GLU A 87 -5.20 -1.26 -4.39
N ARG A 88 -6.18 -1.84 -5.09
CA ARG A 88 -6.85 -3.09 -4.71
C ARG A 88 -7.64 -3.70 -5.87
N PRO A 89 -8.08 -4.96 -5.77
CA PRO A 89 -9.03 -5.53 -6.73
C PRO A 89 -10.39 -4.82 -6.62
N VAL A 90 -11.02 -4.53 -7.77
CA VAL A 90 -12.34 -3.88 -7.85
C VAL A 90 -13.22 -4.65 -8.82
N GLY A 91 -14.32 -5.24 -8.32
CA GLY A 91 -15.19 -6.06 -9.15
C GLY A 91 -14.46 -7.30 -9.69
N GLY A 92 -14.50 -7.50 -11.01
CA GLY A 92 -13.76 -8.58 -11.68
C GLY A 92 -12.29 -8.22 -11.99
N ASP A 93 -11.92 -6.95 -11.87
CA ASP A 93 -10.57 -6.49 -12.18
C ASP A 93 -9.65 -6.75 -10.99
N GLY A 94 -8.65 -7.60 -11.22
CA GLY A 94 -7.72 -8.00 -10.18
C GLY A 94 -6.81 -6.86 -9.69
N ASN A 95 -6.51 -5.89 -10.55
CA ASN A 95 -5.62 -4.74 -10.35
C ASN A 95 -4.43 -5.02 -9.41
N GLY A 96 -3.29 -5.40 -9.96
CA GLY A 96 -2.05 -5.62 -9.21
C GLY A 96 -1.03 -6.42 -10.02
N LEU A 97 0.25 -6.23 -9.73
CA LEU A 97 1.36 -6.90 -10.40
C LEU A 97 1.86 -8.08 -9.55
N ASN A 98 2.08 -9.24 -10.17
CA ASN A 98 2.75 -10.36 -9.51
C ASN A 98 4.24 -10.28 -9.80
N VAL A 99 5.06 -10.32 -8.74
CA VAL A 99 6.52 -10.23 -8.81
C VAL A 99 7.13 -11.48 -8.18
N ALA A 100 8.10 -12.09 -8.85
CA ALA A 100 8.78 -13.28 -8.34
C ALA A 100 9.52 -12.99 -7.03
N LEU A 101 9.41 -13.89 -6.06
CA LEU A 101 10.07 -13.78 -4.77
C LEU A 101 11.57 -14.07 -4.92
N GLY A 102 12.41 -13.19 -4.36
CA GLY A 102 13.87 -13.31 -4.32
C GLY A 102 14.60 -12.94 -5.62
N SER A 103 13.94 -13.01 -6.78
CA SER A 103 14.55 -12.70 -8.08
C SER A 103 13.82 -11.63 -8.90
N GLY A 104 12.52 -11.45 -8.67
CA GLY A 104 11.69 -10.48 -9.37
C GLY A 104 11.86 -9.08 -8.80
N TRP A 105 11.61 -8.08 -9.65
CA TRP A 105 11.80 -6.69 -9.26
C TRP A 105 10.88 -5.72 -9.97
N VAL A 106 10.66 -4.57 -9.33
CA VAL A 106 10.02 -3.37 -9.92
C VAL A 106 10.96 -2.20 -9.75
N GLU A 107 11.25 -1.49 -10.84
CA GLU A 107 12.28 -0.46 -10.90
C GLU A 107 11.73 0.86 -11.41
N TYR A 108 12.02 1.93 -10.66
CA TYR A 108 11.97 3.29 -11.19
C TYR A 108 13.36 3.69 -11.69
N ALA A 109 13.41 4.24 -12.89
CA ALA A 109 14.60 4.88 -13.46
C ALA A 109 14.32 6.37 -13.70
N PHE A 110 15.28 7.20 -13.33
CA PHE A 110 15.26 8.66 -13.46
C PHE A 110 16.22 9.08 -14.58
N GLU A 111 15.90 10.18 -15.27
CA GLU A 111 16.76 10.70 -16.36
C GLU A 111 18.08 11.27 -15.82
N GLU A 112 18.06 11.81 -14.61
CA GLU A 112 19.20 12.39 -13.90
C GLU A 112 19.23 11.92 -12.44
N PRO A 113 20.38 12.01 -11.75
CA PRO A 113 20.47 11.73 -10.33
C PRO A 113 19.40 12.52 -9.56
N THR A 114 18.51 11.80 -8.90
CA THR A 114 17.35 12.40 -8.23
C THR A 114 17.35 12.02 -6.75
N VAL A 115 17.07 13.02 -5.91
CA VAL A 115 16.86 12.79 -4.48
C VAL A 115 15.50 12.14 -4.26
N VAL A 116 15.50 10.98 -3.60
CA VAL A 116 14.31 10.25 -3.20
C VAL A 116 14.29 10.15 -1.68
N VAL A 117 13.34 10.85 -1.06
CA VAL A 117 13.23 10.92 0.39
C VAL A 117 12.47 9.74 0.97
N ALA A 118 11.48 9.22 0.26
CA ALA A 118 10.67 8.12 0.73
C ALA A 118 10.06 7.31 -0.41
N ALA A 119 9.68 6.08 -0.09
CA ALA A 119 8.88 5.23 -0.95
C ALA A 119 7.64 4.70 -0.22
N ARG A 120 6.55 4.48 -0.97
CA ARG A 120 5.29 3.92 -0.48
C ARG A 120 4.95 2.67 -1.27
N VAL A 121 4.63 1.58 -0.57
CA VAL A 121 4.28 0.29 -1.18
C VAL A 121 2.95 -0.19 -0.62
N VAL A 122 2.12 -0.79 -1.47
CA VAL A 122 0.91 -1.49 -1.04
C VAL A 122 0.98 -2.95 -1.50
N PHE A 123 1.00 -3.87 -0.55
CA PHE A 123 1.05 -5.31 -0.78
C PHE A 123 -0.33 -5.98 -0.71
N ASP A 124 -0.44 -7.20 -1.22
CA ASP A 124 -1.65 -8.00 -1.08
C ASP A 124 -1.78 -8.65 0.30
N SER A 125 -2.67 -8.11 1.13
CA SER A 125 -3.03 -8.67 2.43
C SER A 125 -4.21 -9.66 2.37
N ASN A 126 -4.51 -10.23 1.20
CA ASN A 126 -5.63 -11.13 0.94
C ASN A 126 -6.98 -10.48 1.25
N LEU A 127 -7.26 -9.33 0.61
CA LEU A 127 -8.49 -8.57 0.83
C LEU A 127 -9.77 -9.36 0.52
N ASN A 128 -9.67 -10.35 -0.37
CA ASN A 128 -10.79 -11.17 -0.85
C ASN A 128 -10.77 -12.59 -0.26
N ARG A 129 -10.32 -12.75 0.99
CA ARG A 129 -10.20 -14.06 1.64
C ARG A 129 -11.51 -14.84 1.60
N CYS A 130 -11.51 -16.01 0.94
CA CYS A 130 -12.63 -16.95 0.88
C CYS A 130 -12.27 -18.21 1.70
N GLY A 131 -13.06 -18.55 2.72
CA GLY A 131 -12.87 -19.76 3.53
C GLY A 131 -14.19 -20.39 3.97
N THR A 132 -14.19 -21.71 4.16
CA THR A 132 -15.34 -22.62 4.26
C THR A 132 -16.15 -22.55 5.56
N SER A 133 -15.73 -21.77 6.56
CA SER A 133 -16.53 -21.49 7.77
C SER A 133 -16.52 -20.02 8.18
N CYS A 134 -15.81 -19.17 7.42
CA CYS A 134 -15.33 -17.85 7.84
C CYS A 134 -15.50 -16.80 6.74
N HIS A 135 -16.68 -16.77 6.10
CA HIS A 135 -17.04 -15.83 5.02
C HIS A 135 -17.02 -14.33 5.40
N HIS A 136 -16.59 -13.97 6.61
CA HIS A 136 -16.52 -12.60 7.08
C HIS A 136 -15.18 -12.34 7.78
N ASN A 137 -14.51 -11.24 7.44
CA ASN A 137 -13.33 -10.72 8.16
C ASN A 137 -13.60 -10.44 9.66
N ILE A 138 -14.86 -10.55 10.09
CA ILE A 138 -15.31 -10.46 11.47
C ILE A 138 -15.99 -11.78 11.82
N ARG A 139 -15.34 -12.62 12.63
CA ARG A 139 -15.92 -13.88 13.12
C ARG A 139 -16.96 -13.60 14.19
N ASN A 140 -18.10 -14.29 14.10
CA ASN A 140 -19.15 -14.28 15.12
C ASN A 140 -19.15 -15.54 16.00
N ASN A 141 -18.30 -16.51 15.70
CA ASN A 141 -18.13 -17.75 16.44
C ASN A 141 -16.64 -18.14 16.40
N TYR A 142 -16.11 -18.57 17.53
CA TYR A 142 -14.72 -19.01 17.69
C TYR A 142 -14.74 -20.45 18.24
N PRO A 143 -14.67 -21.47 17.36
CA PRO A 143 -14.53 -22.86 17.79
C PRO A 143 -13.29 -23.03 18.68
N LEU A 144 -13.39 -23.88 19.70
CA LEU A 144 -12.28 -24.13 20.63
C LEU A 144 -11.07 -24.79 19.96
N ASP A 145 -11.33 -25.52 18.88
CA ASP A 145 -10.35 -26.22 18.03
C ASP A 145 -9.99 -25.44 16.76
N ALA A 146 -10.39 -24.16 16.67
CA ALA A 146 -10.04 -23.33 15.53
C ALA A 146 -8.52 -23.15 15.45
N PRO A 147 -7.91 -23.28 14.26
CA PRO A 147 -6.50 -22.97 14.08
C PRO A 147 -6.24 -21.49 14.42
N ALA A 148 -5.06 -21.21 14.94
CA ALA A 148 -4.65 -19.84 15.25
C ALA A 148 -4.70 -18.97 13.98
N ASP A 149 -5.31 -17.78 14.09
CA ASP A 149 -5.31 -16.82 13.00
C ASP A 149 -3.91 -16.20 12.88
N GLY A 150 -3.21 -16.55 11.80
CA GLY A 150 -1.93 -15.95 11.42
C GLY A 150 -2.07 -14.73 10.53
N MET A 151 -0.92 -14.13 10.20
CA MET A 151 -0.84 -13.10 9.17
C MET A 151 -1.37 -13.63 7.82
N PRO A 152 -1.94 -12.78 6.94
CA PRO A 152 -2.37 -13.22 5.63
C PRO A 152 -1.19 -13.82 4.84
N GLU A 153 -1.35 -15.04 4.35
CA GLU A 153 -0.29 -15.78 3.65
C GLU A 153 0.25 -15.06 2.41
N SER A 154 -0.56 -14.21 1.77
CA SER A 154 -0.14 -13.42 0.60
C SER A 154 0.68 -12.18 0.97
N LEU A 155 0.64 -11.73 2.23
CA LEU A 155 1.27 -10.49 2.64
C LEU A 155 2.78 -10.64 2.62
N VAL A 156 3.46 -9.76 1.88
CA VAL A 156 4.92 -9.68 1.87
C VAL A 156 5.43 -9.41 3.27
N LYS A 157 6.23 -10.36 3.78
CA LYS A 157 6.89 -10.32 5.08
C LYS A 157 8.27 -9.68 4.93
N GLU A 158 8.99 -10.05 3.88
CA GLU A 158 10.37 -9.67 3.65
C GLU A 158 10.50 -9.00 2.28
N PHE A 159 11.12 -7.82 2.23
CA PHE A 159 11.43 -7.11 0.99
C PHE A 159 12.60 -6.16 1.21
N ARG A 160 13.23 -5.77 0.11
CA ARG A 160 14.30 -4.77 0.10
C ARG A 160 14.13 -3.78 -1.03
N ILE A 161 14.70 -2.59 -0.83
CA ILE A 161 14.82 -1.54 -1.84
C ILE A 161 16.31 -1.33 -2.08
N GLU A 162 16.71 -1.41 -3.34
CA GLU A 162 18.07 -1.15 -3.79
C GLU A 162 18.11 0.16 -4.58
N ALA A 163 19.23 0.89 -4.48
CA ALA A 163 19.51 2.07 -5.26
C ALA A 163 20.74 1.85 -6.15
N LEU A 164 20.68 2.38 -7.37
CA LEU A 164 21.80 2.35 -8.30
C LEU A 164 22.81 3.45 -7.92
N GLN A 165 24.04 3.05 -7.61
CA GLN A 165 25.15 3.95 -7.32
C GLN A 165 25.80 4.49 -8.60
N ALA A 166 26.59 5.55 -8.44
CA ALA A 166 27.31 6.18 -9.54
C ALA A 166 28.34 5.25 -10.22
N ASP A 167 28.84 4.23 -9.51
CA ASP A 167 29.74 3.20 -10.03
C ASP A 167 29.01 2.05 -10.77
N GLY A 168 27.67 2.11 -10.84
CA GLY A 168 26.83 1.10 -11.47
C GLY A 168 26.46 -0.08 -10.55
N ALA A 169 26.89 -0.08 -9.29
CA ALA A 169 26.51 -1.10 -8.33
C ALA A 169 25.12 -0.84 -7.74
N TRP A 170 24.37 -1.91 -7.50
CA TRP A 170 23.13 -1.84 -6.72
C TRP A 170 23.46 -2.04 -5.24
N VAL A 171 23.03 -1.11 -4.39
CA VAL A 171 23.19 -1.21 -2.94
C VAL A 171 21.83 -1.20 -2.25
N ILE A 172 21.70 -1.99 -1.19
CA ILE A 172 20.48 -2.02 -0.38
C ILE A 172 20.40 -0.71 0.40
N VAL A 173 19.33 0.05 0.17
CA VAL A 173 19.02 1.30 0.88
C VAL A 173 17.92 1.13 1.92
N ALA A 174 17.11 0.07 1.81
CA ALA A 174 16.20 -0.34 2.86
C ALA A 174 15.94 -1.85 2.82
N GLU A 175 15.79 -2.45 3.98
CA GLU A 175 15.45 -3.86 4.15
C GLU A 175 14.42 -4.00 5.27
N VAL A 176 13.40 -4.82 5.04
CA VAL A 176 12.34 -5.11 6.01
C VAL A 176 12.14 -6.62 6.01
N ASP A 177 12.22 -7.25 7.18
CA ASP A 177 12.23 -8.71 7.35
C ASP A 177 10.99 -9.28 8.09
N ASN A 178 10.13 -8.41 8.61
CA ASN A 178 9.03 -8.78 9.50
C ASN A 178 7.80 -7.87 9.32
N ASN A 179 7.53 -7.50 8.06
CA ASN A 179 6.43 -6.62 7.72
C ASN A 179 5.07 -7.23 8.11
N ARG A 180 4.25 -6.45 8.82
CA ARG A 180 2.87 -6.80 9.18
C ARG A 180 1.83 -5.81 8.64
N ARG A 181 2.25 -4.90 7.76
CA ARG A 181 1.41 -3.83 7.22
C ARG A 181 1.21 -4.03 5.74
N ARG A 182 -0.01 -3.78 5.28
CA ARG A 182 -0.36 -3.80 3.87
C ARG A 182 0.28 -2.63 3.12
N MET A 183 0.08 -1.42 3.65
CA MET A 183 0.71 -0.21 3.19
C MET A 183 1.94 0.10 4.05
N VAL A 184 3.08 0.28 3.41
CA VAL A 184 4.36 0.58 4.06
C VAL A 184 4.92 1.86 3.48
N ARG A 185 5.42 2.75 4.35
CA ARG A 185 6.27 3.88 3.96
C ARG A 185 7.67 3.60 4.46
N VAL A 186 8.65 3.83 3.59
CA VAL A 186 10.06 3.63 3.88
C VAL A 186 10.76 4.95 3.62
N GLU A 187 11.43 5.49 4.63
CA GLU A 187 12.33 6.62 4.47
C GLU A 187 13.62 6.13 3.81
N LEU A 188 14.03 6.79 2.72
CA LEU A 188 15.20 6.39 1.93
C LEU A 188 16.32 7.41 2.05
N GLY A 189 16.03 8.69 1.78
CA GLY A 189 17.03 9.77 1.87
C GLY A 189 18.25 9.55 0.98
N VAL A 190 18.03 9.09 -0.26
CA VAL A 190 19.11 8.72 -1.20
C VAL A 190 19.05 9.56 -2.47
N GLU A 191 20.20 9.81 -3.07
CA GLU A 191 20.30 10.36 -4.43
C GLU A 191 20.70 9.23 -5.38
N SER A 192 19.89 8.97 -6.40
CA SER A 192 20.15 7.86 -7.32
C SER A 192 19.47 8.07 -8.68
N CYS A 193 19.99 7.41 -9.71
CA CYS A 193 19.35 7.33 -11.03
C CYS A 193 18.33 6.18 -11.13
N ALA A 194 18.31 5.23 -10.19
CA ALA A 194 17.31 4.17 -10.20
C ALA A 194 17.07 3.56 -8.81
N LEU A 195 15.82 3.17 -8.55
CA LEU A 195 15.41 2.44 -7.35
C LEU A 195 14.69 1.17 -7.73
N ARG A 196 14.98 0.08 -7.03
CA ARG A 196 14.38 -1.23 -7.31
C ARG A 196 13.81 -1.86 -6.04
N LEU A 197 12.54 -2.22 -6.07
CA LEU A 197 11.86 -2.98 -5.03
C LEU A 197 11.91 -4.48 -5.37
N ILE A 198 12.33 -5.28 -4.40
CA ILE A 198 12.47 -6.74 -4.52
C ILE A 198 11.73 -7.40 -3.35
N PRO A 199 10.59 -8.08 -3.57
CA PRO A 199 9.96 -8.89 -2.54
C PRO A 199 10.73 -10.20 -2.36
N MET A 200 11.03 -10.56 -1.11
CA MET A 200 11.87 -11.72 -0.76
C MET A 200 11.02 -12.89 -0.26
N ALA A 201 10.05 -12.64 0.61
CA ALA A 201 9.15 -13.68 1.14
C ALA A 201 7.80 -13.10 1.55
N THR A 202 6.76 -13.94 1.55
CA THR A 202 5.48 -13.64 2.22
C THR A 202 5.37 -14.41 3.53
N TRP A 203 4.33 -14.13 4.31
CA TRP A 203 4.04 -14.92 5.51
C TRP A 203 3.70 -16.39 5.23
N GLY A 204 3.29 -16.73 4.00
CA GLY A 204 2.89 -18.08 3.62
C GLY A 204 3.85 -18.80 2.68
N ARG A 205 4.80 -18.11 2.03
CA ARG A 205 5.71 -18.72 1.05
C ARG A 205 7.05 -17.98 0.94
N THR A 206 8.11 -18.72 0.61
CA THR A 206 9.46 -18.19 0.31
C THR A 206 9.81 -18.28 -1.17
N GLU A 207 8.93 -18.89 -1.98
CA GLU A 207 9.11 -19.08 -3.43
C GLU A 207 7.81 -18.76 -4.19
N GLY A 208 7.91 -18.59 -5.51
CA GLY A 208 6.78 -18.21 -6.37
C GLY A 208 6.69 -16.70 -6.52
N THR A 209 5.48 -16.14 -6.40
CA THR A 209 5.23 -14.70 -6.60
C THR A 209 4.51 -14.06 -5.41
N ALA A 210 4.74 -12.76 -5.24
CA ALA A 210 3.97 -11.87 -4.39
C ALA A 210 3.24 -10.83 -5.23
N ARG A 211 2.04 -10.43 -4.78
CA ARG A 211 1.22 -9.44 -5.48
C ARG A 211 1.37 -8.06 -4.84
N LEU A 212 1.65 -7.07 -5.68
CA LEU A 212 1.76 -5.66 -5.32
C LEU A 212 0.61 -4.89 -5.96
N PHE A 213 0.13 -3.88 -5.25
CA PHE A 213 -0.96 -3.01 -5.69
C PHE A 213 -0.51 -1.58 -6.00
N ALA A 214 0.54 -1.10 -5.32
CA ALA A 214 1.12 0.21 -5.58
C ALA A 214 2.60 0.24 -5.21
N TRP A 215 3.36 1.05 -5.93
CA TRP A 215 4.76 1.37 -5.63
C TRP A 215 5.06 2.79 -6.10
N ASP A 216 5.33 3.68 -5.15
CA ASP A 216 5.55 5.11 -5.38
C ASP A 216 6.84 5.57 -4.72
N VAL A 217 7.43 6.63 -5.28
CA VAL A 217 8.63 7.31 -4.80
C VAL A 217 8.36 8.81 -4.72
N CYS A 218 8.85 9.44 -3.67
CA CYS A 218 8.71 10.87 -3.41
C CYS A 218 10.07 11.53 -3.27
N ALA A 219 10.18 12.77 -3.78
CA ALA A 219 11.28 13.69 -3.51
C ALA A 219 10.97 14.57 -2.30
#